data_AF-A0A925D5N7-F1
#
_entry.id   AF-A0A925D5N7-F1
#
_cell.length_a   1.000
_cell.length_b   1.000
_cell.length_c   1.000
_cell.angle_alpha   90.00
_cell.angle_beta   90.00
_cell.angle_gamma   90.00
#
_symmetry.space_group_name_H-M   'P 1'
#
loop_
_entity.id
_entity.type
_entity.pdbx_description
1 polymer ?
#
loop_
_entity_poly.entity_id
_entity_poly.type
_entity_poly.pdbx_seq_one_letter_code
_entity_poly.pdbx_strand_id
1 'polypeptide(L)' 'HPDQEIHFLSPVVCMCATMYRIDLAHLCWAVESLAAGDPVNAIKVDELTAQQSLAALERMLEVK' A
#
# COMPACT_ATOMS: atom_id res chain seq x y z
N HIS A 1 -19.17 6.53 9.78
CA HIS A 1 -19.62 6.53 11.18
C HIS A 1 -19.14 7.79 11.92
N PRO A 2 -19.54 8.99 11.46
CA PRO A 2 -19.26 10.22 12.22
C PRO A 2 -20.06 10.31 13.54
N ASP A 3 -21.08 9.47 13.67
CA ASP A 3 -21.97 9.29 14.82
C ASP A 3 -21.41 8.37 15.93
N GLN A 4 -20.26 7.72 15.70
CA GLN A 4 -19.65 6.77 16.63
C GLN A 4 -18.39 7.34 17.26
N GLU A 5 -18.12 6.92 18.51
CA GLU A 5 -16.87 7.24 19.20
C GLU A 5 -15.80 6.19 18.89
N ILE A 6 -14.59 6.64 18.54
CA ILE A 6 -13.44 5.79 18.23
C ILE A 6 -12.37 6.00 19.30
N HIS A 7 -11.94 4.91 19.93
CA HIS A 7 -10.91 4.94 20.98
C HIS A 7 -9.73 4.04 20.60
N PHE A 8 -8.51 4.47 20.96
CA PHE A 8 -7.36 3.58 20.90
C PHE A 8 -7.46 2.51 21.99
N LEU A 9 -7.18 1.26 21.63
CA LEU A 9 -7.07 0.18 22.61
C LEU A 9 -5.80 0.31 23.46
N SER A 10 -4.74 0.88 22.87
CA SER A 10 -3.46 1.12 23.53
C SER A 10 -3.43 2.52 24.15
N PRO A 11 -2.86 2.68 25.37
CA PRO A 11 -2.66 4.00 25.98
C PRO A 11 -1.55 4.81 25.28
N VAL A 12 -0.78 4.17 24.40
CA VAL A 12 0.24 4.81 23.56
C VAL A 12 -0.11 4.66 22.09
N VAL A 13 0.31 5.62 21.26
CA VAL A 13 0.06 5.59 19.82
C VAL A 13 0.86 4.44 19.19
N CYS A 14 0.16 3.45 18.64
CA CYS A 14 0.74 2.37 17.85
C CYS A 14 0.85 2.78 16.38
N MET A 15 1.78 3.70 16.08
CA MET A 15 2.01 4.13 14.71
C MET A 15 2.84 3.08 13.95
N CYS A 16 2.38 2.69 12.76
CA CYS A 16 3.22 1.99 11.80
C CYS A 16 4.16 3.00 11.12
N ALA A 17 5.43 3.01 11.51
CA ALA A 17 6.43 3.93 10.94
C ALA A 17 6.54 3.78 9.41
N THR A 18 6.37 2.57 8.87
CA THR A 18 6.38 2.34 7.43
C THR A 18 5.21 3.01 6.73
N MET A 19 4.01 2.96 7.32
CA MET A 19 2.82 3.64 6.76
C MET A 19 2.95 5.16 6.83
N TYR A 20 3.57 5.67 7.90
CA TYR A 20 3.81 7.10 8.07
C TYR A 20 4.74 7.70 7.01
N ARG A 21 5.48 6.87 6.25
CA ARG A 21 6.30 7.33 5.12
C ARG A 21 5.49 7.67 3.87
N ILE A 22 4.20 7.37 3.84
CA ILE A 22 3.31 7.72 2.73
C ILE A 22 2.66 9.05 3.07
N ASP A 23 3.15 10.13 2.45
CA ASP A 23 2.64 11.49 2.68
C ASP A 23 2.23 12.19 1.37
N LEU A 24 1.58 13.33 1.53
CA LEU A 24 1.02 14.09 0.41
C LEU A 24 2.07 14.61 -0.56
N ALA A 25 3.25 15.00 -0.08
CA ALA A 25 4.30 15.56 -0.93
C ALA A 25 4.89 14.48 -1.84
N HIS A 26 5.20 13.30 -1.27
CA HIS A 26 5.71 12.17 -2.06
C HIS A 26 4.67 11.60 -3.01
N LEU A 27 3.39 11.58 -2.61
CA LEU A 27 2.30 11.19 -3.50
C LEU A 27 2.16 12.16 -4.69
N CYS A 28 2.18 13.46 -4.41
CA CYS A 28 2.11 14.50 -5.46
C CYS A 28 3.23 14.31 -6.48
N TRP A 29 4.47 14.21 -6.00
CA TRP A 29 5.64 14.00 -6.84
C TRP A 29 5.53 12.73 -7.68
N ALA A 30 5.13 11.59 -7.08
CA ALA A 30 4.98 10.34 -7.81
C ALA A 30 3.95 10.45 -8.97
N VAL A 31 2.85 11.16 -8.74
CA VAL A 31 1.81 11.37 -9.76
C VAL A 31 2.26 12.34 -10.85
N GLU A 32 2.96 13.42 -10.49
CA GLU A 32 3.53 14.37 -11.44
C GLU A 32 4.58 13.71 -12.34
N SER A 33 5.46 12.90 -11.74
CA SER A 33 6.43 12.06 -12.45
C SER A 33 5.76 11.12 -13.45
N LEU A 34 4.66 10.46 -13.05
CA LEU A 34 3.87 9.62 -13.96
C LEU A 34 3.27 10.44 -15.11
N ALA A 35 2.70 11.61 -14.83
CA ALA A 35 2.11 12.48 -15.85
C ALA A 35 3.16 13.05 -16.82
N ALA A 36 4.39 13.27 -16.34
CA ALA A 36 5.52 13.71 -17.15
C ALA A 36 6.15 12.59 -18.00
N GLY A 37 5.72 11.33 -17.83
CA GLY A 37 6.28 10.17 -18.52
C GLY A 37 7.59 9.65 -17.94
N ASP A 38 7.97 10.09 -16.74
CA ASP A 38 9.17 9.64 -16.01
C ASP A 38 8.77 8.94 -14.69
N PRO A 39 8.26 7.70 -14.76
CA PRO A 39 7.74 6.99 -13.59
C PRO A 39 8.84 6.70 -12.56
N VAL A 40 8.63 7.17 -11.33
CA VAL A 40 9.51 6.94 -10.19
C VAL A 40 9.02 5.76 -9.35
N ASN A 41 9.95 5.02 -8.73
CA ASN A 41 9.65 3.92 -7.81
C ASN A 41 8.73 2.83 -8.42
N ALA A 42 8.80 2.62 -9.75
CA ALA A 42 8.02 1.59 -10.43
C ALA A 42 8.36 0.20 -9.87
N ILE A 43 7.36 -0.44 -9.25
CA ILE A 43 7.50 -1.77 -8.66
C ILE A 43 7.66 -2.79 -9.78
N LYS A 44 8.72 -3.60 -9.68
CA LYS A 44 8.99 -4.73 -10.56
C LYS A 44 9.26 -5.95 -9.71
N VAL A 45 8.68 -7.07 -10.11
CA VAL A 45 8.87 -8.39 -9.49
C VAL A 45 9.41 -9.30 -10.57
N ASP A 46 10.35 -10.18 -10.21
CA ASP A 46 10.85 -11.16 -11.17
C ASP A 46 9.76 -12.17 -11.55
N GLU A 47 9.92 -12.75 -12.74
CA GLU A 47 8.90 -13.58 -13.37
C GLU A 47 8.48 -14.77 -12.49
N LEU A 48 9.45 -15.47 -11.89
CA LEU A 48 9.17 -16.66 -11.09
C LEU A 48 8.39 -16.29 -9.83
N THR A 49 8.83 -15.26 -9.11
CA THR A 49 8.13 -14.78 -7.92
C THR A 49 6.73 -14.28 -8.26
N ALA A 50 6.56 -13.51 -9.34
CA ALA A 50 5.25 -13.02 -9.77
C ALA A 50 4.28 -14.17 -10.04
N GLN A 51 4.70 -15.20 -10.79
CA GLN A 51 3.87 -16.35 -11.13
C GLN A 51 3.43 -17.14 -9.89
N GLN A 52 4.37 -17.47 -9.00
CA GLN A 52 4.06 -18.29 -7.83
C GLN A 52 3.21 -17.53 -6.80
N SER A 53 3.49 -16.24 -6.58
CA SER A 53 2.70 -15.39 -5.69
C SER A 53 1.28 -15.19 -6.21
N LEU A 54 1.11 -15.00 -7.52
CA LEU A 54 -0.21 -14.85 -8.13
C LEU A 54 -1.06 -16.11 -7.96
N ALA A 55 -0.50 -17.31 -8.22
CA ALA A 55 -1.23 -18.57 -8.05
C ALA A 55 -1.70 -18.79 -6.60
N ALA A 56 -0.90 -18.37 -5.61
CA ALA A 56 -1.31 -18.42 -4.21
C ALA A 56 -2.44 -17.43 -3.89
N LEU A 57 -2.37 -16.22 -4.44
CA LEU A 57 -3.40 -15.19 -4.27
C LEU A 57 -4.72 -15.60 -4.93
N GLU A 58 -4.69 -16.16 -6.14
CA GLU A 58 -5.87 -16.66 -6.85
C GLU A 58 -6.58 -17.73 -6.03
N ARG A 59 -5.85 -18.73 -5.52
CA ARG A 59 -6.41 -19.76 -4.63
C ARG A 59 -7.04 -19.17 -3.37
N MET A 60 -6.41 -18.16 -2.75
CA MET A 60 -6.97 -17.48 -1.57
C MET A 60 -8.32 -16.81 -1.91
N LEU A 61 -8.42 -16.17 -3.07
CA LEU A 61 -9.62 -15.45 -3.50
C LEU A 61 -10.74 -16.38 -4.00
N GLU A 62 -10.39 -17.58 -4.48
CA GLU A 62 -11.36 -18.62 -4.87
C GLU A 62 -12.07 -19.26 -3.67
N VAL A 63 -11.41 -19.30 -2.51
CA VAL A 63 -12.03 -19.77 -1.26
C VAL A 63 -12.93 -18.65 -0.72
N LYS A 64 -14.22 -18.70 -1.07
CA LYS A 64 -15.28 -17.91 -0.41
C LYS A 64 -15.58 -18.41 0.99
#